data_AF-A0A537J679-F1
#
_entry.id   AF-A0A537J679-F1
#
_cell.length_a   1.000
_cell.length_b   1.000
_cell.length_c   1.000
_cell.angle_alpha   90.00
_cell.angle_beta   90.00
_cell.angle_gamma   90.00
#
_symmetry.space_group_name_H-M   'P 1'
#
loop_
_entity.id
_entity.type
_entity.pdbx_description
1 polymer ?
#
loop_
_entity_poly.entity_id
_entity_poly.type
_entity_poly.pdbx_seq_one_letter_code
_entity_poly.pdbx_strand_id
1 'polypeptide(L)'
;METGTQWGPWECAKAAPVRKPGDTGGVSKQETVEAVRGSDTAIEGTPMRTYVYTTVVTLTFSNQKPRTGTVKTTLYVDTQTGLPRREIDVVRDFPPTTTDYYDYDAKIDITLPPCEKEI
;
A
#
# COMPACT_ATOMS: atom_id res chain seq x y z
N MET A 1 34.17 -0.61 -21.41
CA MET A 1 33.29 -1.68 -20.93
C MET A 1 33.15 -1.47 -19.44
N GLU A 2 32.09 -0.80 -19.00
CA GLU A 2 31.83 -0.56 -17.58
C GLU A 2 31.24 -1.82 -16.95
N THR A 3 31.93 -2.35 -15.95
CA THR A 3 31.50 -3.50 -15.15
C THR A 3 30.34 -3.08 -14.27
N GLY A 4 29.14 -3.57 -14.56
CA GLY A 4 27.94 -3.32 -13.78
C GLY A 4 28.09 -3.81 -12.34
N THR A 5 27.71 -2.96 -11.40
CA THR A 5 27.66 -3.29 -9.97
C THR A 5 26.77 -4.51 -9.75
N GLN A 6 27.38 -5.61 -9.30
CA GLN A 6 26.68 -6.84 -8.96
C GLN A 6 25.81 -6.60 -7.73
N TRP A 7 24.49 -6.57 -7.91
CA TRP A 7 23.53 -6.50 -6.80
C TRP A 7 23.60 -7.81 -5.99
N GLY A 8 23.62 -7.70 -4.66
CA GLY A 8 23.62 -8.85 -3.76
C GLY A 8 22.33 -9.68 -3.86
N PRO A 9 22.29 -10.89 -3.27
CA PRO A 9 21.11 -11.75 -3.29
C PRO A 9 19.91 -11.04 -2.62
N TRP A 10 18.75 -11.10 -3.28
CA TRP A 10 17.50 -10.61 -2.72
C TRP A 10 17.11 -11.43 -1.49
N GLU A 11 16.89 -10.77 -0.35
CA GLU A 11 16.39 -11.40 0.87
C GLU A 11 14.93 -11.03 1.11
N CYS A 12 14.10 -12.01 1.44
CA CYS A 12 12.74 -11.74 1.94
C CYS A 12 12.86 -11.08 3.32
N ALA A 13 12.38 -9.84 3.45
CA ALA A 13 12.21 -9.23 4.77
C ALA A 13 11.31 -10.15 5.62
N LYS A 14 11.81 -10.59 6.78
CA LYS A 14 10.98 -11.32 7.74
C LYS A 14 9.83 -10.41 8.16
N ALA A 15 8.60 -10.89 7.98
CA ALA A 15 7.42 -10.16 8.45
C ALA A 15 7.57 -9.84 9.94
N ALA A 16 7.27 -8.60 10.32
CA ALA A 16 7.27 -8.19 11.72
C ALA A 16 6.28 -9.09 12.50
N PRO A 17 6.59 -9.43 13.76
CA PRO A 17 5.68 -10.22 14.58
C PRO A 17 4.31 -9.53 14.70
N VAL A 18 3.26 -10.30 14.45
CA VAL A 18 1.87 -9.84 14.52
C VAL A 18 1.57 -9.40 15.96
N ARG A 19 1.28 -8.12 16.18
CA ARG A 19 0.83 -7.61 17.47
C ARG A 19 -0.59 -8.09 17.75
N LYS A 20 -0.92 -8.36 19.03
CA LYS A 20 -2.28 -8.73 19.43
C LYS A 20 -3.26 -7.61 19.10
N PRO A 21 -4.52 -7.90 18.71
CA PRO A 21 -5.54 -6.87 18.54
C PRO A 21 -5.66 -6.00 19.80
N GLY A 22 -5.53 -4.67 19.64
CA GLY A 22 -5.55 -3.70 20.74
C GLY A 22 -4.19 -3.38 21.39
N ASP A 23 -3.15 -4.16 21.11
CA ASP A 23 -1.79 -3.84 21.54
C ASP A 23 -1.14 -2.84 20.57
N THR A 24 -1.50 -1.57 20.76
CA THR A 24 -0.92 -0.48 19.99
C THR A 24 0.52 -0.17 20.40
N GLY A 25 1.05 -0.78 21.47
CA GLY A 25 2.31 -0.37 22.09
C GLY A 25 2.30 1.10 22.53
N GLY A 26 1.13 1.67 22.83
CA GLY A 26 0.96 3.09 23.17
C GLY A 26 1.04 4.03 21.96
N VAL A 27 0.82 3.51 20.74
CA VAL A 27 0.83 4.30 19.51
C VAL A 27 -0.60 4.49 18.97
N SER A 28 -1.13 5.70 19.01
CA SER A 28 -2.37 5.99 18.27
C SER A 28 -2.02 6.45 16.86
N LYS A 29 -2.69 5.86 15.86
CA LYS A 29 -2.59 6.25 14.45
C LYS A 29 -3.92 6.83 14.02
N GLN A 30 -3.90 8.05 13.48
CA GLN A 30 -5.05 8.66 12.81
C GLN A 30 -4.69 8.87 11.34
N GLU A 31 -5.59 8.46 10.45
CA GLU A 31 -5.40 8.59 9.01
C GLU A 31 -6.58 9.32 8.39
N THR A 32 -6.28 10.31 7.56
CA THR A 32 -7.24 10.91 6.63
C THR A 32 -6.82 10.55 5.22
N VAL A 33 -7.74 10.00 4.44
CA VAL A 33 -7.49 9.56 3.07
C VAL A 33 -8.35 10.37 2.12
N GLU A 34 -7.72 11.02 1.15
CA GLU A 34 -8.38 11.60 -0.01
C GLU A 34 -8.01 10.78 -1.24
N ALA A 35 -9.00 10.21 -1.91
CA ALA A 35 -8.78 9.36 -3.08
C ALA A 35 -9.39 9.99 -4.34
N VAL A 36 -8.64 9.96 -5.44
CA VAL A 36 -9.10 10.39 -6.76
C VAL A 36 -8.83 9.32 -7.80
N ARG A 37 -9.71 9.28 -8.80
CA ARG A 37 -9.52 8.40 -9.96
C ARG A 37 -8.53 9.05 -10.93
N GLY A 38 -7.41 8.38 -11.18
CA GLY A 38 -6.47 8.75 -12.23
C GLY A 38 -6.90 8.25 -13.60
N SER A 39 -6.13 8.58 -14.65
CA SER A 39 -6.35 8.02 -15.99
C SER A 39 -6.02 6.53 -16.04
N ASP A 40 -6.72 5.81 -16.92
CA ASP A 40 -6.42 4.40 -17.19
C ASP A 40 -5.08 4.28 -17.89
N THR A 41 -4.39 3.19 -17.59
CA THR A 41 -3.06 2.91 -18.15
C THR A 41 -2.91 1.43 -18.45
N ALA A 42 -1.78 1.07 -19.03
CA ALA A 42 -1.36 -0.32 -19.14
C ALA A 42 0.05 -0.46 -18.58
N ILE A 43 0.24 -1.46 -17.72
CA ILE A 43 1.56 -1.89 -17.26
C ILE A 43 1.80 -3.26 -17.87
N GLU A 44 2.89 -3.41 -18.63
CA GLU A 44 3.26 -4.67 -19.29
C GLU A 44 2.13 -5.25 -20.16
N GLY A 45 1.35 -4.37 -20.82
CA GLY A 45 0.23 -4.75 -21.67
C GLY A 45 -1.07 -5.08 -20.93
N THR A 46 -1.06 -5.12 -19.59
CA THR A 46 -2.27 -5.36 -18.79
C THR A 46 -3.01 -4.05 -18.54
N PRO A 47 -4.29 -3.91 -18.93
CA PRO A 47 -5.08 -2.70 -18.71
C PRO A 47 -5.44 -2.52 -17.23
N MET A 48 -5.14 -1.33 -16.70
CA MET A 48 -5.27 -1.01 -15.28
C MET A 48 -6.04 0.29 -15.04
N ARG A 49 -6.84 0.27 -13.97
CA ARG A 49 -7.42 1.44 -13.33
C ARG A 49 -6.40 2.03 -12.37
N THR A 50 -6.17 3.34 -12.47
CA THR A 50 -5.25 4.05 -11.57
C THR A 50 -6.06 4.82 -10.53
N TYR A 51 -5.74 4.62 -9.26
CA TYR A 51 -6.25 5.41 -8.15
C TYR A 51 -5.08 6.14 -7.50
N VAL A 52 -5.27 7.41 -7.18
CA VAL A 52 -4.27 8.20 -6.46
C VAL A 52 -4.88 8.60 -5.14
N TYR A 53 -4.25 8.24 -4.02
CA TYR A 53 -4.66 8.70 -2.71
C TYR A 53 -3.57 9.51 -2.02
N THR A 54 -4.01 10.48 -1.24
CA THR A 54 -3.18 11.21 -0.31
C THR A 54 -3.62 10.82 1.09
N THR A 55 -2.71 10.18 1.83
CA THR A 55 -2.94 9.79 3.22
C THR A 55 -2.16 10.73 4.12
N VAL A 56 -2.86 11.43 5.00
CA VAL A 56 -2.25 12.18 6.11
C VAL A 56 -2.26 11.28 7.34
N VAL A 57 -1.08 10.85 7.77
CA VAL A 57 -0.91 9.96 8.91
C VAL A 57 -0.38 10.75 10.08
N THR A 58 -1.11 10.77 11.19
CA THR A 58 -0.61 11.30 12.48
C THR A 58 -0.34 10.13 13.42
N LEU A 59 0.92 10.01 13.84
CA LEU A 59 1.40 9.04 14.81
C LEU A 59 1.65 9.74 16.15
N THR A 60 0.95 9.30 17.18
CA THR A 60 1.19 9.76 18.55
C THR A 60 1.77 8.62 19.35
N PHE A 61 2.95 8.83 19.94
CA PHE A 61 3.59 7.90 20.85
C PHE A 61 3.47 8.47 22.27
N SER A 62 3.26 7.61 23.27
CA SER A 62 3.07 7.99 24.67
C SER A 62 4.12 8.97 25.23
N ASN A 63 5.37 8.93 24.75
CA ASN A 63 6.48 9.77 25.23
C ASN A 63 7.09 10.68 24.15
N GLN A 64 6.40 10.92 23.02
CA GLN A 64 6.91 11.80 21.96
C GLN A 64 5.83 12.75 21.46
N LYS A 65 6.25 13.91 20.94
CA LYS A 65 5.33 14.78 20.21
C LYS A 65 4.73 14.03 19.01
N PRO A 66 3.43 14.23 18.71
CA PRO A 66 2.81 13.67 17.52
C PRO A 66 3.62 14.02 16.27
N ARG A 67 3.75 13.06 15.37
CA ARG A 67 4.37 13.26 14.05
C ARG A 67 3.32 13.08 12.98
N THR A 68 3.16 14.08 12.15
CA THR A 68 2.26 14.01 10.99
C THR A 68 3.09 13.92 9.72
N GLY A 69 2.79 12.93 8.89
CA GLY A 69 3.38 12.74 7.58
C GLY A 69 2.30 12.65 6.52
N THR A 70 2.63 13.04 5.29
CA THR A 70 1.77 12.86 4.13
C THR A 70 2.41 11.82 3.22
N VAL A 71 1.63 10.82 2.84
CA VAL A 71 1.99 9.80 1.87
C VAL A 71 1.10 10.00 0.65
N LYS A 72 1.70 10.14 -0.52
CA LYS A 72 0.95 10.07 -1.78
C LYS A 72 1.15 8.69 -2.36
N THR A 73 0.06 7.99 -2.62
CA THR A 73 0.12 6.65 -3.18
C THR A 73 -0.60 6.58 -4.51
N THR A 74 -0.03 5.84 -5.44
CA THR A 74 -0.66 5.49 -6.72
C THR A 74 -0.87 3.99 -6.76
N LEU A 75 -2.13 3.56 -6.82
CA LEU A 75 -2.54 2.17 -6.88
C LEU A 75 -3.06 1.84 -8.27
N TYR A 76 -2.48 0.79 -8.86
CA TYR A 76 -2.88 0.23 -10.15
C TYR A 76 -3.63 -1.06 -9.92
N VAL A 77 -4.89 -1.09 -10.37
CA VAL A 77 -5.81 -2.20 -10.21
C VAL A 77 -6.13 -2.76 -11.58
N ASP A 78 -5.95 -4.07 -11.74
CA ASP A 78 -6.30 -4.80 -12.95
C ASP A 78 -7.80 -4.64 -13.25
N THR A 79 -8.11 -4.21 -14.48
CA THR A 79 -9.50 -3.96 -14.91
C THR A 79 -10.32 -5.24 -15.07
N GLN A 80 -9.69 -6.39 -15.26
CA GLN A 80 -10.36 -7.68 -15.48
C GLN A 80 -10.61 -8.39 -14.15
N THR A 81 -9.58 -8.47 -13.29
CA THR A 81 -9.66 -9.20 -12.02
C THR A 81 -10.12 -8.33 -10.85
N GLY A 82 -9.97 -7.00 -10.94
CA GLY A 82 -10.23 -6.07 -9.85
C GLY A 82 -9.18 -6.12 -8.74
N LEU A 83 -8.07 -6.82 -8.94
CA LEU A 83 -7.01 -6.99 -7.95
C LEU A 83 -5.91 -5.92 -8.11
N PRO A 84 -5.27 -5.49 -7.01
CA PRO A 84 -4.05 -4.69 -7.06
C PRO A 84 -2.94 -5.39 -7.86
N ARG A 85 -2.21 -4.64 -8.68
CA ARG A 85 -1.03 -5.12 -9.41
C ARG A 85 0.23 -4.36 -9.04
N ARG A 86 0.11 -3.06 -8.79
CA ARG A 86 1.22 -2.21 -8.35
C ARG A 86 0.73 -1.12 -7.41
N GLU A 87 1.49 -0.84 -6.37
CA GLU A 87 1.35 0.32 -5.48
C GLU A 87 2.66 1.10 -5.51
N ILE A 88 2.58 2.43 -5.62
CA ILE A 88 3.73 3.31 -5.53
C ILE A 88 3.48 4.33 -4.43
N ASP A 89 4.26 4.26 -3.35
CA ASP A 89 4.22 5.24 -2.27
C ASP A 89 5.32 6.28 -2.45
N VAL A 90 4.93 7.55 -2.29
CA VAL A 90 5.82 8.69 -2.25
C VAL A 90 5.66 9.35 -0.90
N VAL A 91 6.67 9.16 -0.05
CA VAL A 91 6.79 9.84 1.24
C VAL A 91 7.80 10.96 1.09
N ARG A 92 7.49 12.15 1.62
CA ARG A 92 8.42 13.27 1.60
C ARG A 92 9.76 12.86 2.22
N ASP A 93 10.86 13.21 1.56
CA ASP A 93 12.24 12.95 1.99
C ASP A 93 12.70 11.48 1.92
N PHE A 94 11.87 10.57 1.38
CA PHE A 94 12.25 9.19 1.10
C PHE A 94 12.16 8.90 -0.40
N PRO A 95 13.02 8.02 -0.94
CA PRO A 95 12.84 7.48 -2.28
C PRO A 95 11.46 6.82 -2.41
N PRO A 96 10.80 6.94 -3.57
CA PRO A 96 9.55 6.22 -3.81
C PRO A 96 9.74 4.72 -3.60
N THR A 97 8.77 4.08 -2.96
CA THR A 97 8.72 2.63 -2.82
C THR A 97 7.68 2.08 -3.78
N THR A 98 8.02 1.00 -4.48
CA THR A 98 7.11 0.29 -5.38
C THR A 98 6.88 -1.11 -4.84
N THR A 99 5.62 -1.50 -4.73
CA THR A 99 5.18 -2.83 -4.35
C THR A 99 4.44 -3.45 -5.53
N ASP A 100 4.92 -4.60 -5.99
CA ASP A 100 4.30 -5.38 -7.06
C ASP A 100 3.56 -6.59 -6.49
N TYR A 101 2.35 -6.83 -6.98
CA TYR A 101 1.47 -7.91 -6.52
C TYR A 101 1.30 -8.95 -7.62
N TYR A 102 1.69 -10.18 -7.28
CA TYR A 102 1.57 -11.35 -8.14
C TYR A 102 0.68 -12.37 -7.43
N ASP A 103 -0.41 -12.76 -8.09
CA ASP A 103 -1.35 -13.79 -7.64
C ASP A 103 -0.91 -15.20 -8.07
N TYR A 104 -0.05 -15.33 -9.09
CA TYR A 104 0.43 -16.62 -9.63
C TYR A 104 -0.73 -17.61 -9.90
N ASP A 105 -1.80 -17.10 -10.52
CA ASP A 105 -3.03 -17.85 -10.80
C ASP A 105 -3.77 -18.37 -9.55
N ALA A 106 -3.50 -17.80 -8.38
CA ALA A 106 -4.26 -18.10 -7.17
C ALA A 106 -5.74 -17.73 -7.36
N LYS A 107 -6.63 -18.66 -7.00
CA LYS A 107 -8.07 -18.39 -6.97
C LYS A 107 -8.37 -17.49 -5.76
N ILE A 108 -8.79 -16.25 -6.03
CA ILE A 108 -9.16 -15.28 -4.99
C ILE A 108 -10.68 -15.07 -5.03
N ASP A 109 -11.36 -15.49 -3.96
CA ASP A 109 -12.79 -15.25 -3.75
C ASP A 109 -12.97 -14.21 -2.62
N ILE A 110 -13.52 -13.04 -2.94
CA ILE A 110 -13.82 -11.99 -1.96
C ILE A 110 -15.25 -12.19 -1.44
N THR A 111 -15.39 -12.42 -0.13
CA THR A 111 -16.71 -12.48 0.52
C THR A 111 -16.95 -11.17 1.26
N LEU A 112 -17.96 -10.41 0.83
CA LEU A 112 -18.38 -9.21 1.55
C LEU A 112 -19.01 -9.61 2.89
N PRO A 113 -18.76 -8.85 3.98
CA PRO A 113 -19.52 -9.05 5.21
C PRO A 113 -21.01 -8.81 4.93
N PRO A 114 -21.92 -9.51 5.64
CA PRO A 114 -23.35 -9.27 5.49
C PRO A 114 -23.65 -7.80 5.83
N CYS A 115 -24.38 -7.11 4.95
CA CYS A 115 -24.88 -5.77 5.26
C CYS A 115 -25.78 -5.86 6.50
N GLU A 116 -25.52 -5.04 7.52
CA GLU A 116 -26.52 -4.81 8.56
C GLU A 116 -27.75 -4.22 7.89
N LYS A 117 -28.92 -4.83 8.10
CA LYS A 117 -30.18 -4.21 7.69
C LYS A 117 -30.30 -2.90 8.44
N GLU A 118 -30.58 -1.81 7.74
CA GLU A 118 -31.01 -0.56 8.39
C GLU A 118 -32.14 -0.89 9.39
N ILE A 119 -31.96 -0.46 10.64
CA ILE A 119 -32.98 -0.48 11.69
C ILE A 119 -33.85 0.76 11.54
#